data_AF-A0A2V6USJ0-F1
#
_entry.id   AF-A0A2V6USJ0-F1
#
_cell.length_a   1.000
_cell.length_b   1.000
_cell.length_c   1.000
_cell.angle_alpha   90.00
_cell.angle_beta   90.00
_cell.angle_gamma   90.00
#
_symmetry.space_group_name_H-M   'P 1'
#
loop_
_entity.id
_entity.type
_entity.pdbx_description
1 polymer ?
#
loop_
_entity_poly.entity_id
_entity_poly.type
_entity_poly.pdbx_seq_one_letter_code
_entity_poly.pdbx_strand_id
1 'polypeptide(L)'
;MNFLPGERAGAAALVGEVVAALESAPADRRMLARLRVHLDWVQYRQSFREAVAVRRAVDCRGGSMPLVELAIDVRQATRGGLAPALAAALERDPGGVALESFGPLRASVIWGFNALFWQHVAAWEAVSGRPFEHVLPSGRSDANHPQAIADAVADFWTLLRDLEMRNQLPPEIFVLEIGVGTGARAAQWLDRFRELDAERGRGFYPRLRFLLSDYSSRILDRAAEAVRGHREISSFIALDALNPFKTLAFLRYKLLHIHLTNVYDNLPTDEMVRKDGRFFAVEARAYLPAALAAAIAEEFELPAEELARTIGKFLGVGPDYFPDRRRGVEFWQAVWRAVRLEERLVELEDLAAARLPSGLDPAHIEECVRGAPAEVRFHLSTGAVESFLNTVPLLHPRGFLQVQDIFVTDMDEYRQGFRGPGKLDGSVVNWINGALLREVGARAGYDVHFAPFHYRPDSRTKILYTTQRD
;
A
#
# COMPACT_ATOMS: atom_id res chain seq x y z
N MET A 1 13.94 16.57 -8.84
CA MET A 1 14.89 16.30 -7.74
C MET A 1 14.12 16.41 -6.44
N ASN A 2 14.14 15.36 -5.63
CA ASN A 2 13.32 15.25 -4.41
C ASN A 2 14.21 15.35 -3.16
N PHE A 3 14.66 16.55 -2.79
CA PHE A 3 15.47 16.78 -1.58
C PHE A 3 14.64 17.42 -0.47
N LEU A 4 14.96 17.10 0.78
CA LEU A 4 14.50 17.88 1.93
C LEU A 4 15.10 19.30 1.91
N PRO A 5 14.43 20.32 2.47
CA PRO A 5 14.85 21.72 2.38
C PRO A 5 16.26 22.05 2.94
N GLY A 6 16.88 21.16 3.73
CA GLY A 6 18.17 21.39 4.40
C GLY A 6 19.42 20.81 3.71
N GLU A 7 19.29 20.00 2.66
CA GLU A 7 20.42 19.23 2.09
C GLU A 7 20.82 19.69 0.67
N ARG A 8 20.48 20.91 0.29
CA ARG A 8 20.72 21.45 -1.07
C ARG A 8 22.20 21.45 -1.48
N ALA A 9 23.13 21.53 -0.54
CA ALA A 9 24.56 21.47 -0.81
C ALA A 9 25.07 20.06 -1.18
N GLY A 10 24.38 18.99 -0.77
CA GLY A 10 24.71 17.60 -1.13
C GLY A 10 24.23 17.21 -2.52
N ALA A 11 23.13 17.81 -2.99
CA ALA A 11 22.51 17.51 -4.28
C ALA A 11 23.43 17.82 -5.47
N ALA A 12 24.08 18.99 -5.49
CA ALA A 12 24.96 19.39 -6.59
C ALA A 12 26.22 18.51 -6.68
N ALA A 13 26.81 18.16 -5.53
CA ALA A 13 27.94 17.23 -5.47
C ALA A 13 27.55 15.83 -5.95
N LEU A 14 26.39 15.33 -5.52
CA LEU A 14 25.85 14.04 -5.98
C LEU A 14 25.60 14.03 -7.49
N VAL A 15 25.00 15.09 -8.04
CA VAL A 15 24.81 15.23 -9.48
C VAL A 15 26.15 15.21 -10.22
N GLY A 16 27.16 15.91 -9.71
CA GLY A 16 28.53 15.87 -10.25
C GLY A 16 29.12 14.46 -10.24
N GLU A 17 28.97 13.72 -9.13
CA GLU A 17 29.41 12.32 -9.03
C GLU A 17 28.69 11.40 -10.02
N VAL A 18 27.37 11.57 -10.20
CA VAL A 18 26.60 10.82 -11.19
C VAL A 18 27.11 11.11 -12.60
N VAL A 19 27.31 12.37 -12.95
CA VAL A 19 27.81 12.76 -14.29
C VAL A 19 29.20 12.18 -14.53
N ALA A 20 30.12 12.34 -13.59
CA ALA A 20 31.47 11.79 -13.71
C ALA A 20 31.47 10.26 -13.83
N ALA A 21 30.63 9.58 -13.04
CA ALA A 21 30.48 8.14 -13.11
C ALA A 21 29.92 7.68 -14.48
N LEU A 22 28.91 8.38 -15.02
CA LEU A 22 28.36 8.12 -16.35
C LEU A 22 29.35 8.36 -17.49
N GLU A 23 30.21 9.39 -17.38
CA GLU A 23 31.27 9.66 -18.36
C GLU A 23 32.35 8.56 -18.36
N SER A 24 32.64 7.99 -17.19
CA SER A 24 33.64 6.92 -17.04
C SER A 24 33.10 5.52 -17.33
N ALA A 25 31.77 5.33 -17.31
CA ALA A 25 31.15 4.04 -17.53
C ALA A 25 31.25 3.60 -19.01
N PRO A 26 31.44 2.31 -19.30
CA PRO A 26 31.34 1.74 -20.65
C PRO A 26 29.85 1.68 -21.09
N ALA A 27 29.19 2.83 -21.15
CA ALA A 27 27.80 2.99 -21.51
C ALA A 27 27.65 3.27 -23.01
N ASP A 28 26.68 2.63 -23.68
CA ASP A 28 26.32 2.96 -25.06
C ASP A 28 25.91 4.44 -25.14
N ARG A 29 26.55 5.22 -26.03
CA ARG A 29 26.23 6.64 -26.25
C ARG A 29 24.76 6.86 -26.63
N ARG A 30 24.11 5.87 -27.27
CA ARG A 30 22.67 5.92 -27.58
C ARG A 30 21.81 5.78 -26.33
N MET A 31 22.26 5.00 -25.34
CA MET A 31 21.61 4.87 -24.04
C MET A 31 21.75 6.17 -23.24
N LEU A 32 22.94 6.78 -23.22
CA LEU A 32 23.17 8.05 -22.50
C LEU A 32 22.27 9.19 -23.00
N ALA A 33 22.01 9.26 -24.32
CA ALA A 33 21.14 10.28 -24.91
C ALA A 33 19.67 10.21 -24.45
N ARG A 34 19.23 9.08 -23.90
CA ARG A 34 17.85 8.84 -23.43
C ARG A 34 17.79 8.42 -21.97
N LEU A 35 18.92 8.53 -21.26
CA LEU A 35 19.01 8.22 -19.85
C LEU A 35 18.25 9.28 -19.05
N ARG A 36 17.37 8.83 -18.17
CA ARG A 36 16.80 9.68 -17.11
C ARG A 36 17.37 9.28 -15.78
N VAL A 37 17.68 10.27 -14.95
CA VAL A 37 18.17 10.06 -13.58
C VAL A 37 17.13 10.59 -12.60
N HIS A 38 16.68 9.70 -11.72
CA HIS A 38 15.79 9.97 -10.60
C HIS A 38 16.63 9.94 -9.32
N LEU A 39 16.57 11.04 -8.58
CA LEU A 39 17.18 11.16 -7.26
C LEU A 39 16.04 11.12 -6.24
N ASP A 40 15.89 9.97 -5.60
CA ASP A 40 14.79 9.65 -4.71
C ASP A 40 15.29 9.60 -3.26
N TRP A 41 14.61 10.33 -2.38
CA TRP A 41 14.75 10.13 -0.94
C TRP A 41 13.75 9.06 -0.49
N VAL A 42 14.24 7.85 -0.18
CA VAL A 42 13.38 6.76 0.30
C VAL A 42 13.23 6.87 1.82
N GLN A 43 12.03 7.25 2.28
CA GLN A 43 11.75 7.47 3.71
C GLN A 43 11.82 6.20 4.57
N TYR A 44 11.71 5.02 3.97
CA TYR A 44 11.66 3.74 4.68
C TYR A 44 13.03 3.28 5.14
N ARG A 45 13.11 2.68 6.33
CA ARG A 45 14.37 2.20 6.91
C ARG A 45 14.96 1.02 6.12
N GLN A 46 14.09 0.17 5.57
CA GLN A 46 14.43 -0.86 4.61
C GLN A 46 13.85 -0.47 3.25
N SER A 47 14.40 -1.05 2.18
CA SER A 47 13.97 -0.76 0.82
C SER A 47 13.93 -2.04 -0.02
N PHE A 48 13.03 -2.06 -1.01
CA PHE A 48 13.08 -3.03 -2.09
C PHE A 48 14.06 -2.63 -3.19
N ARG A 49 14.56 -1.39 -3.16
CA ARG A 49 15.56 -0.91 -4.12
C ARG A 49 16.96 -1.02 -3.54
N GLU A 50 17.89 -1.45 -4.38
CA GLU A 50 19.31 -1.19 -4.19
C GLU A 50 19.59 0.31 -4.23
N ALA A 51 20.80 0.71 -3.81
CA ALA A 51 21.21 2.13 -3.84
C ALA A 51 21.09 2.75 -5.24
N VAL A 52 21.33 1.95 -6.28
CA VAL A 52 21.17 2.31 -7.69
C VAL A 52 20.36 1.22 -8.37
N ALA A 53 19.24 1.59 -9.00
CA ALA A 53 18.42 0.69 -9.81
C ALA A 53 18.37 1.18 -11.25
N VAL A 54 18.52 0.26 -12.20
CA VAL A 54 18.42 0.53 -13.64
C VAL A 54 17.16 -0.12 -14.18
N ARG A 55 16.30 0.67 -14.82
CA ARG A 55 15.09 0.21 -15.49
C ARG A 55 15.29 0.32 -16.97
N ARG A 56 15.18 -0.79 -17.67
CA ARG A 56 15.27 -0.83 -19.12
C ARG A 56 13.87 -0.93 -19.69
N ALA A 57 13.63 -0.23 -20.79
CA ALA A 57 12.38 -0.32 -21.50
C ALA A 57 12.43 -1.42 -22.57
N VAL A 58 11.31 -2.09 -22.75
CA VAL A 58 11.04 -3.03 -23.83
C VAL A 58 9.78 -2.62 -24.57
N ASP A 59 9.74 -2.89 -25.87
CA ASP A 59 8.55 -2.64 -26.69
C ASP A 59 7.44 -3.67 -26.39
N CYS A 60 6.26 -3.50 -27.00
CA CYS A 60 5.12 -4.41 -26.82
C CYS A 60 5.39 -5.87 -27.23
N ARG A 61 6.48 -6.14 -27.96
CA ARG A 61 6.93 -7.47 -28.41
C ARG A 61 8.10 -8.00 -27.57
N GLY A 62 8.54 -7.25 -26.56
CA GLY A 62 9.68 -7.59 -25.71
C GLY A 62 11.05 -7.21 -26.30
N GLY A 63 11.09 -6.47 -27.41
CA GLY A 63 12.31 -5.94 -28.00
C GLY A 63 12.92 -4.82 -27.15
N SER A 64 14.25 -4.76 -27.06
CA SER A 64 14.92 -3.72 -26.27
C SER A 64 14.71 -2.33 -26.87
N MET A 65 14.35 -1.37 -26.02
CA MET A 65 14.25 0.04 -26.38
C MET A 65 15.45 0.83 -25.86
N PRO A 66 15.83 1.94 -26.52
CA PRO A 66 16.92 2.79 -26.06
C PRO A 66 16.51 3.68 -24.87
N LEU A 67 15.38 3.41 -24.20
CA LEU A 67 14.92 4.14 -23.02
C LEU A 67 15.44 3.44 -21.76
N VAL A 68 16.17 4.17 -20.93
CA VAL A 68 16.72 3.69 -19.65
C VAL A 68 16.48 4.72 -18.56
N GLU A 69 16.03 4.26 -17.39
CA GLU A 69 15.91 5.08 -16.19
C GLU A 69 16.86 4.58 -15.11
N LEU A 70 17.60 5.51 -14.53
CA LEU A 70 18.42 5.31 -13.34
C LEU A 70 17.65 5.88 -12.15
N ALA A 71 17.36 5.06 -11.15
CA ALA A 71 16.83 5.52 -9.88
C ALA A 71 17.90 5.36 -8.80
N ILE A 72 18.28 6.46 -8.17
CA ILE A 72 19.27 6.50 -7.09
C ILE A 72 18.54 6.82 -5.80
N ASP A 73 18.67 5.93 -4.83
CA ASP A 73 18.26 6.21 -3.45
C ASP A 73 19.35 7.03 -2.77
N VAL A 74 19.11 8.33 -2.65
CA VAL A 74 20.11 9.27 -2.12
C VAL A 74 20.38 9.07 -0.62
N ARG A 75 19.53 8.30 0.08
CA ARG A 75 19.74 7.94 1.48
C ARG A 75 20.71 6.76 1.63
N GLN A 76 20.71 5.85 0.66
CA GLN A 76 21.61 4.68 0.65
C GLN A 76 22.92 4.96 -0.08
N ALA A 77 22.92 5.87 -1.05
CA ALA A 77 24.11 6.24 -1.80
C ALA A 77 25.14 6.93 -0.89
N THR A 78 26.22 6.22 -0.56
CA THR A 78 27.36 6.78 0.18
C THR A 78 28.38 7.41 -0.78
N ARG A 79 29.06 8.47 -0.34
CA ARG A 79 30.18 9.07 -1.09
C ARG A 79 31.26 8.00 -1.32
N GLY A 80 31.69 7.85 -2.58
CA GLY A 80 32.66 6.83 -3.00
C GLY A 80 32.07 5.45 -3.32
N GLY A 81 30.84 5.15 -2.88
CA GLY A 81 30.11 3.92 -3.23
C GLY A 81 29.24 4.05 -4.49
N LEU A 82 28.93 5.28 -4.91
CA LEU A 82 28.01 5.53 -6.03
C LEU A 82 28.57 5.10 -7.39
N ALA A 83 29.81 5.46 -7.72
CA ALA A 83 30.44 5.11 -8.99
C ALA A 83 30.51 3.59 -9.23
N PRO A 84 31.01 2.76 -8.29
CA PRO A 84 31.00 1.31 -8.48
C PRO A 84 29.58 0.73 -8.51
N ALA A 85 28.63 1.24 -7.72
CA ALA A 85 27.23 0.83 -7.78
C ALA A 85 26.59 1.14 -9.14
N LEU A 86 26.91 2.31 -9.72
CA LEU A 86 26.43 2.71 -11.03
C LEU A 86 27.03 1.85 -12.14
N ALA A 87 28.35 1.61 -12.11
CA ALA A 87 29.02 0.75 -13.08
C ALA A 87 28.42 -0.66 -13.06
N ALA A 88 28.28 -1.26 -11.87
CA ALA A 88 27.67 -2.57 -11.69
C ALA A 88 26.23 -2.63 -12.24
N ALA A 89 25.41 -1.60 -11.96
CA ALA A 89 24.04 -1.54 -12.44
C ALA A 89 23.92 -1.38 -13.97
N LEU A 90 24.90 -0.73 -14.61
CA LEU A 90 24.91 -0.50 -16.06
C LEU A 90 25.46 -1.70 -16.86
N GLU A 91 26.39 -2.48 -16.30
CA GLU A 91 27.13 -3.54 -17.02
C GLU A 91 26.30 -4.80 -17.32
N ARG A 92 25.40 -5.29 -16.45
CA ARG A 92 24.43 -6.37 -16.76
C ARG A 92 23.45 -6.71 -15.61
N ASP A 93 22.54 -7.66 -15.90
CA ASP A 93 21.47 -8.23 -15.04
C ASP A 93 21.93 -8.32 -13.56
N PRO A 94 21.18 -7.74 -12.59
CA PRO A 94 21.54 -7.82 -11.17
C PRO A 94 21.61 -9.28 -10.76
N GLY A 95 22.83 -9.83 -10.72
CA GLY A 95 23.06 -11.23 -10.36
C GLY A 95 22.41 -11.58 -9.02
N GLY A 96 21.93 -12.81 -8.90
CA GLY A 96 21.21 -13.24 -7.70
C GLY A 96 20.24 -14.38 -7.97
N VAL A 97 19.39 -14.65 -6.98
CA VAL A 97 18.36 -15.68 -7.06
C VAL A 97 17.02 -14.98 -7.34
N ALA A 98 16.53 -15.11 -8.58
CA ALA A 98 15.18 -14.65 -8.93
C ALA A 98 14.15 -15.50 -8.19
N LEU A 99 13.20 -14.84 -7.50
CA LEU A 99 12.10 -15.50 -6.82
C LEU A 99 10.88 -15.66 -7.73
N GLU A 100 10.83 -14.87 -8.81
CA GLU A 100 9.75 -14.84 -9.78
C GLU A 100 10.24 -14.32 -11.14
N SER A 101 9.41 -14.49 -12.17
CA SER A 101 9.60 -13.84 -13.47
C SER A 101 9.08 -12.41 -13.44
N PHE A 102 9.52 -11.57 -14.39
CA PHE A 102 8.91 -10.25 -14.57
C PHE A 102 7.42 -10.37 -14.85
N GLY A 103 6.64 -9.56 -14.15
CA GLY A 103 5.21 -9.44 -14.35
C GLY A 103 4.63 -8.23 -13.62
N PRO A 104 3.30 -8.12 -13.57
CA PRO A 104 2.63 -7.03 -12.85
C PRO A 104 3.03 -7.00 -11.37
N LEU A 105 3.32 -5.82 -10.83
CA LEU A 105 3.72 -5.66 -9.43
C LEU A 105 2.65 -6.20 -8.46
N ARG A 106 1.36 -6.11 -8.81
CA ARG A 106 0.26 -6.68 -8.00
C ARG A 106 0.40 -8.19 -7.74
N ALA A 107 1.11 -8.91 -8.59
CA ALA A 107 1.30 -10.35 -8.52
C ALA A 107 2.64 -10.76 -7.88
N SER A 108 3.47 -9.79 -7.48
CA SER A 108 4.77 -10.06 -6.90
C SER A 108 4.67 -10.77 -5.55
N VAL A 109 5.64 -11.64 -5.28
CA VAL A 109 5.81 -12.42 -4.05
C VAL A 109 5.83 -11.55 -2.78
N ILE A 110 6.18 -10.26 -2.90
CA ILE A 110 6.17 -9.32 -1.76
C ILE A 110 4.77 -9.21 -1.13
N TRP A 111 3.71 -9.38 -1.91
CA TRP A 111 2.33 -9.36 -1.43
C TRP A 111 1.97 -10.65 -0.70
N GLY A 112 2.57 -11.77 -1.11
CA GLY A 112 2.51 -13.02 -0.36
C GLY A 112 3.16 -12.88 1.02
N PHE A 113 4.33 -12.25 1.09
CA PHE A 113 4.95 -11.91 2.38
C PHE A 113 4.10 -10.95 3.22
N ASN A 114 3.49 -9.94 2.58
CA ASN A 114 2.60 -9.01 3.28
C ASN A 114 1.37 -9.73 3.88
N ALA A 115 0.76 -10.63 3.11
CA ALA A 115 -0.35 -11.43 3.58
C ALA A 115 0.07 -12.33 4.76
N LEU A 116 1.22 -12.99 4.64
CA LEU A 116 1.80 -13.83 5.68
C LEU A 116 2.10 -13.03 6.95
N PHE A 117 2.55 -11.77 6.81
CA PHE A 117 2.78 -10.85 7.92
C PHE A 117 1.55 -10.72 8.81
N TRP A 118 0.43 -10.27 8.28
CA TRP A 118 -0.75 -10.05 9.12
C TRP A 118 -1.42 -11.35 9.61
N GLN A 119 -1.22 -12.47 8.92
CA GLN A 119 -1.65 -13.80 9.42
C GLN A 119 -0.84 -14.25 10.64
N HIS A 120 0.46 -13.92 10.67
CA HIS A 120 1.41 -14.41 11.66
C HIS A 120 2.07 -13.30 12.48
N VAL A 121 1.45 -12.13 12.58
CA VAL A 121 2.03 -10.94 13.23
C VAL A 121 2.48 -11.24 14.67
N ALA A 122 1.70 -12.00 15.43
CA ALA A 122 2.07 -12.39 16.80
C ALA A 122 3.37 -13.21 16.86
N ALA A 123 3.62 -14.09 15.88
CA ALA A 123 4.87 -14.85 15.80
C ALA A 123 6.04 -13.95 15.39
N TRP A 124 5.81 -12.99 14.48
CA TRP A 124 6.79 -11.99 14.11
C TRP A 124 7.18 -11.10 15.29
N GLU A 125 6.21 -10.60 16.05
CA GLU A 125 6.39 -9.77 17.25
C GLU A 125 7.15 -10.52 18.34
N ALA A 126 6.85 -11.81 18.55
CA ALA A 126 7.54 -12.64 19.54
C ALA A 126 9.04 -12.79 19.27
N VAL A 127 9.45 -12.85 17.99
CA VAL A 127 10.87 -12.95 17.61
C VAL A 127 11.54 -11.59 17.52
N SER A 128 10.85 -10.57 17.00
CA SER A 128 11.37 -9.20 16.91
C SER A 128 11.42 -8.48 18.26
N GLY A 129 10.65 -8.94 19.25
CA GLY A 129 10.54 -8.35 20.59
C GLY A 129 9.86 -6.98 20.60
N ARG A 130 9.14 -6.62 19.53
CA ARG A 130 8.52 -5.30 19.35
C ARG A 130 7.14 -5.45 18.72
N PRO A 131 6.11 -4.72 19.20
CA PRO A 131 4.82 -4.63 18.53
C PRO A 131 4.94 -3.97 17.15
N PHE A 132 4.09 -4.35 16.20
CA PHE A 132 4.12 -3.80 14.85
C PHE A 132 3.81 -2.29 14.84
N GLU A 133 3.02 -1.79 15.78
CA GLU A 133 2.66 -0.37 15.83
C GLU A 133 3.90 0.53 16.06
N HIS A 134 4.94 -0.01 16.71
CA HIS A 134 6.19 0.70 16.98
C HIS A 134 7.06 0.88 15.73
N VAL A 135 6.84 0.09 14.67
CA VAL A 135 7.59 0.20 13.41
C VAL A 135 6.92 1.12 12.39
N LEU A 136 5.70 1.61 12.68
CA LEU A 136 5.07 2.65 11.90
C LEU A 136 5.94 3.93 11.93
N PRO A 137 5.97 4.76 10.87
CA PRO A 137 6.81 5.96 10.82
C PRO A 137 6.67 6.90 12.04
N SER A 138 5.50 6.88 12.70
CA SER A 138 5.17 7.66 13.89
C SER A 138 5.24 6.89 15.22
N GLY A 139 5.51 5.59 15.20
CA GLY A 139 5.48 4.71 16.38
C GLY A 139 4.09 4.52 17.02
N ARG A 140 3.03 5.06 16.39
CA ARG A 140 1.62 4.94 16.77
C ARG A 140 0.73 5.08 15.55
N SER A 141 -0.43 4.41 15.56
CA SER A 141 -1.45 4.57 14.52
C SER A 141 -2.28 5.83 14.75
N ASP A 142 -2.45 6.64 13.69
CA ASP A 142 -3.34 7.81 13.69
C ASP A 142 -4.81 7.42 13.89
N ALA A 143 -5.17 6.16 13.58
CA ALA A 143 -6.50 5.59 13.78
C ALA A 143 -7.03 5.75 15.20
N ASN A 144 -6.12 5.73 16.19
CA ASN A 144 -6.44 5.73 17.61
C ASN A 144 -6.45 7.14 18.21
N HIS A 145 -6.42 8.20 17.39
CA HIS A 145 -6.40 9.57 17.89
C HIS A 145 -7.76 9.93 18.54
N PRO A 146 -7.83 10.23 19.85
CA PRO A 146 -9.10 10.38 20.57
C PRO A 146 -10.03 11.43 19.97
N GLN A 147 -9.47 12.59 19.56
CA GLN A 147 -10.27 13.65 18.93
C GLN A 147 -10.82 13.25 17.55
N ALA A 148 -10.04 12.51 16.75
CA ALA A 148 -10.49 12.05 15.44
C ALA A 148 -11.65 11.05 15.57
N ILE A 149 -11.59 10.20 16.61
CA ILE A 149 -12.67 9.26 16.95
C ILE A 149 -13.91 10.02 17.40
N ALA A 150 -13.76 11.02 18.27
CA ALA A 150 -14.87 11.83 18.74
C ALA A 150 -15.58 12.58 17.59
N ASP A 151 -14.82 13.14 16.66
CA ASP A 151 -15.37 13.83 15.48
C ASP A 151 -16.07 12.84 14.54
N ALA A 152 -15.52 11.64 14.32
CA ALA A 152 -16.19 10.58 13.56
C ALA A 152 -17.49 10.10 14.22
N VAL A 153 -17.56 10.03 15.55
CA VAL A 153 -18.80 9.74 16.29
C VAL A 153 -19.83 10.87 16.09
N ALA A 154 -19.39 12.13 16.14
CA ALA A 154 -20.27 13.29 15.95
C ALA A 154 -20.85 13.38 14.53
N ASP A 155 -20.03 13.08 13.51
CA ASP A 155 -20.46 13.00 12.11
C ASP A 155 -21.53 11.92 11.92
N PHE A 156 -21.27 10.72 12.46
CA PHE A 156 -22.23 9.62 12.38
C PHE A 156 -23.52 9.91 13.16
N TRP A 157 -23.42 10.51 14.34
CA TRP A 157 -24.58 10.95 15.12
C TRP A 157 -25.46 11.95 14.35
N THR A 158 -24.82 12.89 13.65
CA THR A 158 -25.51 13.87 12.80
C THR A 158 -26.30 13.18 11.69
N LEU A 159 -25.70 12.19 11.02
CA LEU A 159 -26.40 11.37 10.03
C LEU A 159 -27.64 10.68 10.62
N LEU A 160 -27.51 10.02 11.77
CA LEU A 160 -28.63 9.30 12.39
C LEU A 160 -29.78 10.23 12.75
N ARG A 161 -29.48 11.40 13.33
CA ARG A 161 -30.47 12.43 13.64
C ARG A 161 -31.19 12.91 12.38
N ASP A 162 -30.46 13.18 11.31
CA ASP A 162 -31.03 13.69 10.07
C ASP A 162 -31.93 12.65 9.39
N LEU A 163 -31.57 11.37 9.44
CA LEU A 163 -32.43 10.26 9.00
C LEU A 163 -33.67 10.11 9.87
N GLU A 164 -33.53 10.23 11.19
CA GLU A 164 -34.67 10.14 12.11
C GLU A 164 -35.68 11.28 11.89
N MET A 165 -35.20 12.52 11.73
CA MET A 165 -36.05 13.67 11.43
C MET A 165 -36.84 13.50 10.12
N ARG A 166 -36.29 12.75 9.16
CA ARG A 166 -36.92 12.45 7.87
C ARG A 166 -37.76 11.17 7.90
N ASN A 167 -37.86 10.49 9.05
CA ASN A 167 -38.47 9.17 9.20
C ASN A 167 -37.87 8.11 8.26
N GLN A 168 -36.55 8.19 8.05
CA GLN A 168 -35.76 7.33 7.16
C GLN A 168 -34.72 6.48 7.91
N LEU A 169 -34.66 6.59 9.24
CA LEU A 169 -33.71 5.84 10.06
C LEU A 169 -34.13 4.36 10.15
N PRO A 170 -33.32 3.40 9.66
CA PRO A 170 -33.64 1.98 9.75
C PRO A 170 -33.71 1.48 11.20
N PRO A 171 -34.53 0.46 11.51
CA PRO A 171 -34.65 -0.07 12.87
C PRO A 171 -33.32 -0.58 13.44
N GLU A 172 -32.55 -1.29 12.62
CA GLU A 172 -31.18 -1.73 12.93
C GLU A 172 -30.16 -0.83 12.23
N ILE A 173 -29.13 -0.40 12.97
CA ILE A 173 -28.13 0.56 12.50
C ILE A 173 -26.82 -0.20 12.28
N PHE A 174 -26.50 -0.51 11.02
CA PHE A 174 -25.28 -1.26 10.70
C PHE A 174 -24.08 -0.32 10.49
N VAL A 175 -22.98 -0.64 11.16
CA VAL A 175 -21.67 -0.01 11.03
C VAL A 175 -20.64 -1.09 10.76
N LEU A 176 -19.68 -0.85 9.87
CA LEU A 176 -18.63 -1.80 9.51
C LEU A 176 -17.26 -1.16 9.68
N GLU A 177 -16.34 -1.87 10.32
CA GLU A 177 -14.91 -1.56 10.30
C GLU A 177 -14.16 -2.72 9.63
N ILE A 178 -13.43 -2.44 8.54
CA ILE A 178 -12.58 -3.42 7.83
C ILE A 178 -11.12 -3.16 8.19
N GLY A 179 -10.39 -4.23 8.54
CA GLY A 179 -9.00 -4.15 8.99
C GLY A 179 -8.92 -3.63 10.43
N VAL A 180 -9.62 -4.30 11.34
CA VAL A 180 -9.83 -3.81 12.72
C VAL A 180 -8.58 -3.76 13.59
N GLY A 181 -7.48 -4.41 13.17
CA GLY A 181 -6.23 -4.44 13.91
C GLY A 181 -6.44 -4.86 15.38
N THR A 182 -6.01 -4.03 16.32
CA THR A 182 -6.14 -4.38 17.75
C THR A 182 -7.56 -4.27 18.31
N GLY A 183 -8.51 -3.71 17.55
CA GLY A 183 -9.85 -3.36 18.01
C GLY A 183 -9.90 -2.12 18.92
N ALA A 184 -8.75 -1.49 19.21
CA ALA A 184 -8.69 -0.35 20.13
C ALA A 184 -9.44 0.89 19.63
N ARG A 185 -9.48 1.12 18.32
CA ARG A 185 -10.28 2.20 17.72
C ARG A 185 -11.77 1.92 17.90
N ALA A 186 -12.21 0.73 17.50
CA ALA A 186 -13.62 0.32 17.61
C ALA A 186 -14.13 0.42 19.06
N ALA A 187 -13.33 -0.02 20.04
CA ALA A 187 -13.67 0.11 21.46
C ALA A 187 -13.88 1.59 21.86
N GLN A 188 -12.92 2.47 21.55
CA GLN A 188 -13.03 3.90 21.84
C GLN A 188 -14.21 4.56 21.12
N TRP A 189 -14.48 4.17 19.87
CA TRP A 189 -15.62 4.68 19.10
C TRP A 189 -16.94 4.26 19.75
N LEU A 190 -17.08 2.98 20.14
CA LEU A 190 -18.28 2.44 20.78
C LEU A 190 -18.52 3.03 22.17
N ASP A 191 -17.47 3.21 22.97
CA ASP A 191 -17.55 3.90 24.25
C ASP A 191 -18.03 5.34 24.07
N ARG A 192 -17.40 6.09 23.16
CA ARG A 192 -17.78 7.49 22.93
C ARG A 192 -19.19 7.63 22.35
N PHE A 193 -19.61 6.72 21.48
CA PHE A 193 -20.98 6.70 20.96
C PHE A 193 -22.00 6.38 22.06
N ARG A 194 -21.71 5.40 22.93
CA ARG A 194 -22.58 5.04 24.07
C ARG A 194 -22.76 6.21 25.03
N GLU A 195 -21.67 6.91 25.36
CA GLU A 195 -21.71 8.12 26.18
C GLU A 195 -22.60 9.19 25.55
N LEU A 196 -22.38 9.49 24.26
CA LEU A 196 -23.17 10.49 23.55
C LEU A 196 -24.65 10.12 23.48
N ASP A 197 -24.98 8.85 23.26
CA ASP A 197 -26.38 8.39 23.27
C ASP A 197 -27.03 8.52 24.65
N ALA A 198 -26.29 8.22 25.72
CA ALA A 198 -26.75 8.42 27.09
C ALA A 198 -26.98 9.90 27.41
N GLU A 199 -26.10 10.79 26.95
CA GLU A 199 -26.24 12.25 27.11
C GLU A 199 -27.44 12.82 26.35
N ARG A 200 -27.77 12.25 25.18
CA ARG A 200 -28.80 12.80 24.26
C ARG A 200 -30.14 12.08 24.34
N GLY A 201 -30.18 10.88 24.92
CA GLY A 201 -31.39 10.10 25.17
C GLY A 201 -32.16 9.67 23.92
N ARG A 202 -31.47 9.31 22.82
CA ARG A 202 -32.13 8.86 21.57
C ARG A 202 -32.29 7.34 21.48
N GLY A 203 -31.46 6.58 22.20
CA GLY A 203 -31.52 5.12 22.21
C GLY A 203 -31.01 4.50 20.91
N PHE A 204 -30.03 5.13 20.26
CA PHE A 204 -29.39 4.60 19.06
C PHE A 204 -28.40 3.48 19.37
N TYR A 205 -27.67 3.55 20.48
CA TYR A 205 -26.65 2.57 20.86
C TYR A 205 -27.16 1.12 20.88
N PRO A 206 -28.29 0.77 21.54
CA PRO A 206 -28.79 -0.61 21.55
C PRO A 206 -29.26 -1.12 20.18
N ARG A 207 -29.47 -0.23 19.20
CA ARG A 207 -29.86 -0.57 17.82
C ARG A 207 -28.65 -0.82 16.92
N LEU A 208 -27.44 -0.54 17.39
CA LEU A 208 -26.23 -0.77 16.61
C LEU A 208 -26.04 -2.26 16.32
N ARG A 209 -25.51 -2.50 15.12
CA ARG A 209 -24.94 -3.77 14.66
C ARG A 209 -23.54 -3.43 14.13
N PHE A 210 -22.57 -3.45 15.03
CA PHE A 210 -21.19 -3.08 14.74
C PHE A 210 -20.42 -4.31 14.26
N LEU A 211 -20.02 -4.28 12.99
CA LEU A 211 -19.34 -5.38 12.33
C LEU A 211 -17.83 -5.09 12.34
N LEU A 212 -17.08 -5.94 13.01
CA LEU A 212 -15.62 -5.92 13.03
C LEU A 212 -15.10 -6.98 12.07
N SER A 213 -14.32 -6.58 11.07
CA SER A 213 -13.87 -7.51 10.06
C SER A 213 -12.37 -7.44 9.77
N ASP A 214 -11.81 -8.62 9.53
CA ASP A 214 -10.42 -8.85 9.16
C ASP A 214 -10.34 -10.23 8.51
N TYR A 215 -9.30 -10.52 7.74
CA TYR A 215 -9.12 -11.86 7.19
C TYR A 215 -8.41 -12.79 8.19
N SER A 216 -7.73 -12.23 9.20
CA SER A 216 -7.02 -12.95 10.25
C SER A 216 -7.92 -13.22 11.46
N SER A 217 -8.22 -14.49 11.73
CA SER A 217 -9.01 -14.90 12.90
C SER A 217 -8.37 -14.46 14.22
N ARG A 218 -7.03 -14.45 14.30
CA ARG A 218 -6.29 -14.00 15.48
C ARG A 218 -6.45 -12.51 15.76
N ILE A 219 -6.53 -11.70 14.70
CA ILE A 219 -6.81 -10.27 14.79
C ILE A 219 -8.24 -10.06 15.29
N LEU A 220 -9.20 -10.84 14.77
CA LEU A 220 -10.58 -10.81 15.26
C LEU A 220 -10.70 -11.23 16.74
N ASP A 221 -9.97 -12.25 17.18
CA ASP A 221 -9.94 -12.65 18.60
C ASP A 221 -9.44 -11.51 19.50
N ARG A 222 -8.37 -10.81 19.08
CA ARG A 222 -7.83 -9.65 19.79
C ARG A 222 -8.84 -8.50 19.83
N ALA A 223 -9.50 -8.21 18.71
CA ALA A 223 -10.52 -7.18 18.63
C ALA A 223 -11.73 -7.52 19.53
N ALA A 224 -12.12 -8.80 19.61
CA ALA A 224 -13.21 -9.27 20.46
C ALA A 224 -12.95 -9.08 21.96
N GLU A 225 -11.69 -9.18 22.39
CA GLU A 225 -11.33 -8.83 23.76
C GLU A 225 -11.36 -7.31 23.96
N ALA A 226 -10.87 -6.52 23.00
CA ALA A 226 -10.88 -5.06 23.10
C ALA A 226 -12.31 -4.47 23.22
N VAL A 227 -13.28 -5.03 22.50
CA VAL A 227 -14.69 -4.58 22.54
C VAL A 227 -15.57 -5.40 23.49
N ARG A 228 -14.98 -6.10 24.48
CA ARG A 228 -15.71 -6.98 25.41
C ARG A 228 -16.94 -6.34 26.09
N GLY A 229 -16.90 -5.02 26.31
CA GLY A 229 -17.98 -4.24 26.92
C GLY A 229 -19.15 -3.89 25.98
N HIS A 230 -19.07 -4.33 24.72
CA HIS A 230 -20.03 -4.06 23.64
C HIS A 230 -20.40 -5.34 22.86
N ARG A 231 -20.20 -6.53 23.46
CA ARG A 231 -20.37 -7.83 22.78
C ARG A 231 -21.77 -8.05 22.25
N GLU A 232 -22.79 -7.48 22.89
CA GLU A 232 -24.20 -7.60 22.53
C GLU A 232 -24.55 -6.94 21.19
N ILE A 233 -23.77 -5.94 20.76
CA ILE A 233 -23.98 -5.22 19.51
C ILE A 233 -22.86 -5.46 18.49
N SER A 234 -21.82 -6.22 18.86
CA SER A 234 -20.64 -6.46 18.04
C SER A 234 -20.70 -7.83 17.35
N SER A 235 -20.28 -7.90 16.09
CA SER A 235 -20.12 -9.16 15.35
C SER A 235 -18.76 -9.20 14.67
N PHE A 236 -18.12 -10.37 14.64
CA PHE A 236 -16.78 -10.56 14.10
C PHE A 236 -16.85 -11.39 12.83
N ILE A 237 -16.39 -10.84 11.72
CA ILE A 237 -16.58 -11.45 10.39
C ILE A 237 -15.23 -11.59 9.70
N ALA A 238 -14.86 -12.83 9.40
CA ALA A 238 -13.73 -13.10 8.52
C ALA A 238 -14.08 -12.66 7.08
N LEU A 239 -13.34 -11.70 6.52
CA LEU A 239 -13.51 -11.30 5.12
C LEU A 239 -12.22 -10.81 4.47
N ASP A 240 -12.19 -10.90 3.15
CA ASP A 240 -11.13 -10.35 2.31
C ASP A 240 -11.41 -8.87 2.02
N ALA A 241 -10.48 -7.99 2.37
CA ALA A 241 -10.60 -6.56 2.16
C ALA A 241 -10.65 -6.17 0.68
N LEU A 242 -10.14 -7.00 -0.25
CA LEU A 242 -10.29 -6.79 -1.70
C LEU A 242 -11.74 -6.92 -2.15
N ASN A 243 -12.51 -7.81 -1.53
CA ASN A 243 -13.90 -8.04 -1.91
C ASN A 243 -14.83 -8.26 -0.71
N PRO A 244 -15.13 -7.20 0.07
CA PRO A 244 -16.04 -7.29 1.21
C PRO A 244 -17.46 -7.70 0.78
N PHE A 245 -17.88 -7.29 -0.43
CA PHE A 245 -19.19 -7.64 -0.98
C PHE A 245 -19.45 -9.15 -1.01
N LYS A 246 -18.43 -9.95 -1.33
CA LYS A 246 -18.56 -11.42 -1.42
C LYS A 246 -19.09 -12.03 -0.12
N THR A 247 -18.64 -11.56 1.03
CA THR A 247 -19.08 -12.04 2.35
C THR A 247 -20.33 -11.30 2.83
N LEU A 248 -20.45 -10.02 2.50
CA LEU A 248 -21.47 -9.12 3.08
C LEU A 248 -22.63 -8.79 2.13
N ALA A 249 -22.83 -9.53 1.04
CA ALA A 249 -23.86 -9.26 0.04
C ALA A 249 -25.29 -9.10 0.62
N PHE A 250 -25.59 -9.79 1.73
CA PHE A 250 -26.86 -9.66 2.46
C PHE A 250 -27.10 -8.29 3.12
N LEU A 251 -26.04 -7.47 3.22
CA LEU A 251 -26.02 -6.09 3.71
C LEU A 251 -25.95 -5.05 2.58
N ARG A 252 -26.14 -5.45 1.33
CA ARG A 252 -26.24 -4.52 0.20
C ARG A 252 -27.23 -3.40 0.53
N TYR A 253 -26.78 -2.16 0.41
CA TYR A 253 -27.54 -0.94 0.74
C TYR A 253 -27.99 -0.78 2.20
N LYS A 254 -27.31 -1.39 3.17
CA LYS A 254 -27.70 -1.32 4.60
C LYS A 254 -26.70 -0.64 5.51
N LEU A 255 -25.42 -0.56 5.15
CA LEU A 255 -24.38 0.02 6.01
C LEU A 255 -24.47 1.54 6.02
N LEU A 256 -24.67 2.15 7.19
CA LEU A 256 -24.73 3.61 7.31
C LEU A 256 -23.34 4.24 7.48
N HIS A 257 -22.37 3.48 7.99
CA HIS A 257 -20.99 3.90 8.12
C HIS A 257 -20.07 2.72 7.88
N ILE A 258 -19.11 2.88 6.96
CA ILE A 258 -18.02 1.95 6.75
C ILE A 258 -16.72 2.69 7.03
N HIS A 259 -15.84 2.10 7.82
CA HIS A 259 -14.55 2.66 8.17
C HIS A 259 -13.39 1.71 7.86
N LEU A 260 -12.28 2.27 7.36
CA LEU A 260 -11.02 1.58 7.16
C LEU A 260 -9.86 2.47 7.62
N THR A 261 -8.78 1.87 8.12
CA THR A 261 -7.53 2.62 8.37
C THR A 261 -6.30 1.78 8.08
N ASN A 262 -5.37 2.33 7.29
CA ASN A 262 -4.14 1.66 6.82
C ASN A 262 -4.43 0.28 6.23
N VAL A 263 -5.52 0.20 5.45
CA VAL A 263 -5.88 -1.03 4.72
C VAL A 263 -5.46 -0.88 3.28
N TYR A 264 -5.79 0.22 2.62
CA TYR A 264 -5.57 0.39 1.19
C TYR A 264 -4.09 0.47 0.84
N ASP A 265 -3.27 1.08 1.70
CA ASP A 265 -1.81 1.11 1.54
C ASP A 265 -1.13 -0.27 1.67
N ASN A 266 -1.85 -1.25 2.23
CA ASN A 266 -1.39 -2.63 2.39
C ASN A 266 -1.94 -3.57 1.29
N LEU A 267 -2.70 -3.05 0.32
CA LEU A 267 -3.26 -3.84 -0.78
C LEU A 267 -2.37 -3.82 -2.04
N PRO A 268 -2.38 -4.89 -2.86
CA PRO A 268 -1.60 -4.97 -4.09
C PRO A 268 -1.81 -3.79 -5.04
N THR A 269 -0.74 -3.34 -5.70
CA THR A 269 -0.80 -2.27 -6.70
C THR A 269 0.06 -2.57 -7.91
N ASP A 270 -0.33 -2.01 -9.05
CA ASP A 270 0.55 -1.82 -10.19
C ASP A 270 0.91 -0.34 -10.36
N GLU A 271 1.84 -0.10 -11.27
CA GLU A 271 2.26 1.23 -11.65
C GLU A 271 2.30 1.39 -13.18
N MET A 272 2.06 2.60 -13.65
CA MET A 272 2.21 2.99 -15.04
C MET A 272 3.07 4.23 -15.16
N VAL A 273 3.71 4.36 -16.32
CA VAL A 273 4.47 5.54 -16.71
C VAL A 273 3.87 6.12 -17.98
N ARG A 274 3.53 7.41 -17.97
CA ARG A 274 3.31 8.19 -19.21
C ARG A 274 4.58 8.95 -19.54
N LYS A 275 5.07 8.80 -20.77
CA LYS A 275 6.31 9.44 -21.23
C LYS A 275 6.32 9.61 -22.74
N ASP A 276 6.72 10.79 -23.21
CA ASP A 276 6.74 11.14 -24.64
C ASP A 276 5.41 10.82 -25.35
N GLY A 277 4.29 11.05 -24.68
CA GLY A 277 2.94 10.73 -25.18
C GLY A 277 2.59 9.24 -25.22
N ARG A 278 3.46 8.36 -24.73
CA ARG A 278 3.28 6.90 -24.69
C ARG A 278 3.08 6.40 -23.28
N PHE A 279 2.46 5.23 -23.15
CA PHE A 279 2.27 4.56 -21.87
C PHE A 279 3.15 3.32 -21.75
N PHE A 280 3.63 3.09 -20.54
CA PHE A 280 4.40 1.91 -20.17
C PHE A 280 3.81 1.30 -18.92
N ALA A 281 3.62 -0.02 -18.91
CA ALA A 281 3.40 -0.76 -17.68
C ALA A 281 4.74 -0.94 -16.95
N VAL A 282 4.73 -0.79 -15.62
CA VAL A 282 5.88 -1.17 -14.80
C VAL A 282 5.72 -2.63 -14.43
N GLU A 283 6.61 -3.48 -14.94
CA GLU A 283 6.73 -4.87 -14.48
C GLU A 283 7.86 -4.99 -13.49
N ALA A 284 7.70 -5.88 -12.51
CA ALA A 284 8.67 -6.13 -11.47
C ALA A 284 9.00 -7.63 -11.36
N ARG A 285 10.20 -7.91 -10.86
CA ARG A 285 10.70 -9.22 -10.47
C ARG A 285 11.33 -9.10 -9.08
N ALA A 286 10.83 -9.86 -8.12
CA ALA A 286 11.50 -10.04 -6.84
C ALA A 286 12.71 -10.96 -6.96
N TYR A 287 13.81 -10.59 -6.30
CA TYR A 287 15.02 -11.39 -6.24
C TYR A 287 15.78 -11.19 -4.93
N LEU A 288 16.71 -12.10 -4.65
CA LEU A 288 17.70 -11.97 -3.60
C LEU A 288 19.07 -11.65 -4.21
N PRO A 289 19.74 -10.55 -3.81
CA PRO A 289 21.12 -10.29 -4.21
C PRO A 289 22.03 -11.48 -3.88
N ALA A 290 22.96 -11.83 -4.79
CA ALA A 290 23.74 -13.07 -4.70
C ALA A 290 24.42 -13.29 -3.33
N ALA A 291 25.06 -12.26 -2.77
CA ALA A 291 25.72 -12.34 -1.47
C ALA A 291 24.74 -12.62 -0.32
N LEU A 292 23.56 -12.01 -0.34
CA LEU A 292 22.53 -12.21 0.67
C LEU A 292 21.84 -13.58 0.51
N ALA A 293 21.64 -14.03 -0.73
CA ALA A 293 21.12 -15.36 -1.02
C ALA A 293 22.07 -16.44 -0.48
N ALA A 294 23.38 -16.30 -0.71
CA ALA A 294 24.39 -17.21 -0.19
C ALA A 294 24.42 -17.24 1.35
N ALA A 295 24.38 -16.06 1.99
CA ALA A 295 24.37 -15.97 3.45
C ALA A 295 23.12 -16.62 4.08
N ILE A 296 21.94 -16.41 3.48
CA ILE A 296 20.69 -17.06 3.93
C ILE A 296 20.76 -18.57 3.71
N ALA A 297 21.24 -19.03 2.56
CA ALA A 297 21.38 -20.45 2.28
C ALA A 297 22.30 -21.14 3.30
N GLU A 298 23.45 -20.54 3.60
CA GLU A 298 24.39 -21.03 4.61
C GLU A 298 23.77 -21.02 6.01
N GLU A 299 23.19 -19.89 6.43
CA GLU A 299 22.61 -19.74 7.78
C GLU A 299 21.54 -20.81 8.04
N PHE A 300 20.67 -21.07 7.06
CA PHE A 300 19.53 -21.99 7.22
C PHE A 300 19.81 -23.41 6.70
N GLU A 301 21.05 -23.74 6.39
CA GLU A 301 21.49 -25.07 5.93
C GLU A 301 20.70 -25.55 4.68
N LEU A 302 20.45 -24.63 3.75
CA LEU A 302 19.71 -24.88 2.51
C LEU A 302 20.67 -24.88 1.30
N PRO A 303 20.45 -25.73 0.29
CA PRO A 303 21.14 -25.59 -0.99
C PRO A 303 20.74 -24.26 -1.65
N ALA A 304 21.73 -23.49 -2.13
CA ALA A 304 21.52 -22.16 -2.68
C ALA A 304 20.58 -22.18 -3.92
N GLU A 305 20.68 -23.22 -4.74
CA GLU A 305 19.83 -23.48 -5.91
C GLU A 305 18.37 -23.79 -5.56
N GLU A 306 18.11 -24.25 -4.33
CA GLU A 306 16.74 -24.56 -3.88
C GLU A 306 16.06 -23.38 -3.17
N LEU A 307 16.78 -22.29 -2.90
CA LEU A 307 16.30 -21.21 -2.05
C LEU A 307 15.00 -20.58 -2.57
N ALA A 308 14.89 -20.31 -3.88
CA ALA A 308 13.66 -19.76 -4.47
C ALA A 308 12.47 -20.71 -4.29
N ARG A 309 12.68 -22.01 -4.53
CA ARG A 309 11.64 -23.05 -4.36
C ARG A 309 11.23 -23.17 -2.90
N THR A 310 12.17 -23.12 -1.96
CA THR A 310 11.92 -23.15 -0.53
C THR A 310 11.11 -21.93 -0.09
N ILE A 311 11.45 -20.73 -0.55
CA ILE A 311 10.67 -19.51 -0.28
C ILE A 311 9.25 -19.63 -0.82
N GLY A 312 9.08 -20.14 -2.05
CA GLY A 312 7.75 -20.37 -2.63
C GLY A 312 6.89 -21.31 -1.78
N LYS A 313 7.46 -22.42 -1.29
CA LYS A 313 6.76 -23.33 -0.37
C LYS A 313 6.49 -22.69 0.99
N PHE A 314 7.46 -21.95 1.52
CA PHE A 314 7.36 -21.25 2.80
C PHE A 314 6.17 -20.30 2.81
N LEU A 315 5.90 -19.56 1.72
CA LEU A 315 4.75 -18.65 1.64
C LEU A 315 3.39 -19.35 1.72
N GLY A 316 3.31 -20.64 1.33
CA GLY A 316 2.09 -21.43 1.45
C GLY A 316 1.87 -22.06 2.82
N VAL A 317 2.95 -22.29 3.59
CA VAL A 317 2.91 -22.99 4.89
C VAL A 317 3.08 -22.02 6.08
N GLY A 318 3.82 -20.94 5.89
CA GLY A 318 4.20 -19.99 6.92
C GLY A 318 5.35 -20.47 7.80
N PRO A 319 5.51 -19.88 9.00
CA PRO A 319 6.61 -20.17 9.93
C PRO A 319 6.75 -21.65 10.32
N ASP A 320 5.68 -22.42 10.20
CA ASP A 320 5.64 -23.85 10.53
C ASP A 320 6.25 -24.75 9.42
N TYR A 321 6.76 -24.16 8.33
CA TYR A 321 7.55 -24.89 7.32
C TYR A 321 8.82 -25.49 7.91
N PHE A 322 9.42 -24.81 8.88
CA PHE A 322 10.53 -25.33 9.67
C PHE A 322 10.00 -26.04 10.91
N PRO A 323 10.64 -27.14 11.38
CA PRO A 323 10.21 -27.84 12.60
C PRO A 323 10.17 -26.95 13.84
N ASP A 324 11.10 -25.99 13.94
CA ASP A 324 11.06 -24.92 14.92
C ASP A 324 10.42 -23.67 14.31
N ARG A 325 9.25 -23.30 14.83
CA ARG A 325 8.52 -22.09 14.42
C ARG A 325 9.35 -20.83 14.56
N ARG A 326 10.18 -20.72 15.61
CA ARG A 326 11.05 -19.55 15.80
C ARG A 326 12.06 -19.46 14.65
N ARG A 327 12.69 -20.58 14.30
CA ARG A 327 13.60 -20.67 13.15
C ARG A 327 12.92 -20.28 11.84
N GLY A 328 11.67 -20.68 11.64
CA GLY A 328 10.88 -20.28 10.47
C GLY A 328 10.64 -18.77 10.40
N VAL A 329 10.39 -18.10 11.53
CA VAL A 329 10.28 -16.64 11.59
C VAL A 329 11.63 -15.97 11.32
N GLU A 330 12.73 -16.50 11.85
CA GLU A 330 14.08 -15.97 11.57
C GLU A 330 14.43 -16.07 10.08
N PHE A 331 14.13 -17.20 9.43
CA PHE A 331 14.29 -17.38 7.98
C PHE A 331 13.50 -16.32 7.20
N TRP A 332 12.23 -16.16 7.55
CA TRP A 332 11.38 -15.17 6.93
C TRP A 332 11.90 -13.74 7.11
N GLN A 333 12.35 -13.38 8.32
CA GLN A 333 12.95 -12.06 8.56
C GLN A 333 14.20 -11.83 7.73
N ALA A 334 15.06 -12.85 7.57
CA ALA A 334 16.26 -12.75 6.75
C ALA A 334 15.92 -12.55 5.27
N VAL A 335 15.03 -13.38 4.73
CA VAL A 335 14.53 -13.25 3.34
C VAL A 335 13.83 -11.92 3.11
N TRP A 336 12.96 -11.51 4.03
CA TRP A 336 12.27 -10.23 3.97
C TRP A 336 13.27 -9.09 3.92
N ARG A 337 14.29 -9.03 4.78
CA ARG A 337 15.31 -7.96 4.72
C ARG A 337 16.08 -7.97 3.40
N ALA A 338 16.38 -9.14 2.87
CA ALA A 338 17.19 -9.32 1.67
C ALA A 338 16.45 -9.06 0.35
N VAL A 339 15.14 -9.29 0.28
CA VAL A 339 14.40 -9.19 -1.00
C VAL A 339 14.48 -7.78 -1.61
N ARG A 340 14.71 -7.76 -2.92
CA ARG A 340 14.73 -6.57 -3.77
C ARG A 340 13.77 -6.74 -4.93
N LEU A 341 13.39 -5.62 -5.53
CA LEU A 341 12.61 -5.56 -6.75
C LEU A 341 13.48 -4.99 -7.86
N GLU A 342 13.55 -5.73 -8.94
CA GLU A 342 14.00 -5.23 -10.22
C GLU A 342 12.78 -4.82 -11.05
N GLU A 343 12.86 -3.68 -11.73
CA GLU A 343 11.75 -3.11 -12.49
C GLU A 343 12.14 -2.94 -13.96
N ARG A 344 11.19 -3.17 -14.86
CA ARG A 344 11.31 -2.85 -16.28
C ARG A 344 10.08 -2.07 -16.76
N LEU A 345 10.26 -1.29 -17.83
CA LEU A 345 9.16 -0.57 -18.47
C LEU A 345 8.74 -1.36 -19.72
N VAL A 346 7.46 -1.68 -19.84
CA VAL A 346 6.91 -2.38 -21.02
C VAL A 346 6.01 -1.42 -21.77
N GLU A 347 6.39 -1.05 -22.99
CA GLU A 347 5.60 -0.16 -23.85
C GLU A 347 4.25 -0.79 -24.16
N LEU A 348 3.21 0.03 -24.07
CA LEU A 348 1.85 -0.33 -24.46
C LEU A 348 1.58 0.24 -25.85
N GLU A 349 0.99 -0.55 -26.74
CA GLU A 349 0.53 -0.07 -28.05
C GLU A 349 -0.50 1.05 -27.88
N ASP A 350 -1.45 0.83 -26.96
CA ASP A 350 -2.40 1.79 -26.45
C ASP A 350 -2.88 1.36 -25.05
N LEU A 351 -3.77 2.16 -24.43
CA LEU A 351 -4.34 1.80 -23.14
C LEU A 351 -5.34 0.63 -23.20
N ALA A 352 -5.92 0.34 -24.37
CA ALA A 352 -6.82 -0.80 -24.53
C ALA A 352 -6.04 -2.14 -24.51
N ALA A 353 -4.76 -2.13 -24.88
CA ALA A 353 -3.84 -3.25 -24.75
C ALA A 353 -3.33 -3.45 -23.31
N ALA A 354 -3.57 -2.50 -22.39
CA ALA A 354 -3.12 -2.59 -21.02
C ALA A 354 -3.86 -3.71 -20.26
N ARG A 355 -3.13 -4.54 -19.52
CA ARG A 355 -3.70 -5.52 -18.58
C ARG A 355 -4.15 -4.83 -17.29
N LEU A 356 -5.14 -3.95 -17.42
CA LEU A 356 -5.74 -3.22 -16.31
C LEU A 356 -6.41 -4.18 -15.32
N PRO A 357 -6.36 -3.88 -14.02
CA PRO A 357 -7.05 -4.66 -13.01
C PRO A 357 -8.56 -4.51 -13.07
N SER A 358 -9.27 -5.39 -12.36
CA SER A 358 -10.73 -5.31 -12.22
C SER A 358 -11.14 -3.93 -11.69
N GLY A 359 -12.17 -3.34 -12.30
CA GLY A 359 -12.69 -2.02 -11.92
C GLY A 359 -11.98 -0.83 -12.58
N LEU A 360 -10.93 -1.04 -13.36
CA LEU A 360 -10.31 -0.02 -14.20
C LEU A 360 -10.54 -0.30 -15.68
N ASP A 361 -10.77 0.78 -16.43
CA ASP A 361 -10.82 0.78 -17.89
C ASP A 361 -9.92 1.91 -18.44
N PRO A 362 -9.60 1.91 -19.76
CA PRO A 362 -8.77 2.94 -20.36
C PRO A 362 -9.26 4.37 -20.11
N ALA A 363 -10.58 4.59 -20.09
CA ALA A 363 -11.17 5.91 -19.94
C ALA A 363 -10.95 6.50 -18.53
N HIS A 364 -10.86 5.67 -17.49
CA HIS A 364 -10.44 6.11 -16.16
C HIS A 364 -9.01 6.65 -16.17
N ILE A 365 -8.11 5.94 -16.86
CA ILE A 365 -6.70 6.33 -16.94
C ILE A 365 -6.55 7.62 -17.74
N GLU A 366 -7.21 7.72 -18.90
CA GLU A 366 -7.20 8.91 -19.76
C GLU A 366 -7.69 10.16 -19.04
N GLU A 367 -8.80 10.05 -18.29
CA GLU A 367 -9.35 11.15 -17.50
C GLU A 367 -8.37 11.55 -16.38
N CYS A 368 -7.89 10.58 -15.60
CA CYS A 368 -6.96 10.80 -14.50
C CYS A 368 -5.66 11.51 -14.95
N VAL A 369 -5.15 11.20 -16.16
CA VAL A 369 -3.90 11.77 -16.69
C VAL A 369 -4.09 13.00 -17.57
N ARG A 370 -5.33 13.44 -17.83
CA ARG A 370 -5.62 14.60 -18.69
C ARG A 370 -4.95 15.88 -18.17
N GLY A 371 -5.06 16.13 -16.87
CA GLY A 371 -4.43 17.26 -16.18
C GLY A 371 -3.03 16.97 -15.62
N ALA A 372 -2.52 15.75 -15.79
CA ALA A 372 -1.26 15.34 -15.19
C ALA A 372 -0.03 15.89 -15.95
N PRO A 373 1.15 15.93 -15.31
CA PRO A 373 2.42 16.20 -15.97
C PRO A 373 2.67 15.35 -17.21
N ALA A 374 3.26 15.95 -18.25
CA ALA A 374 3.56 15.25 -19.51
C ALA A 374 4.32 13.93 -19.29
N GLU A 375 5.28 13.93 -18.36
CA GLU A 375 5.95 12.74 -17.86
C GLU A 375 5.52 12.46 -16.42
N VAL A 376 4.93 11.30 -16.14
CA VAL A 376 4.49 10.91 -14.80
C VAL A 376 4.55 9.40 -14.62
N ARG A 377 5.06 8.95 -13.47
CA ARG A 377 4.95 7.58 -12.96
C ARG A 377 3.95 7.58 -11.81
N PHE A 378 2.92 6.76 -11.88
CA PHE A 378 1.80 6.79 -10.95
C PHE A 378 1.29 5.38 -10.63
N HIS A 379 0.62 5.27 -9.49
CA HIS A 379 0.04 4.00 -9.04
C HIS A 379 -1.34 3.80 -9.68
N LEU A 380 -1.65 2.56 -10.04
CA LEU A 380 -3.00 2.16 -10.39
C LEU A 380 -3.84 1.83 -9.16
N SER A 381 -3.20 1.62 -8.01
CA SER A 381 -3.84 1.32 -6.72
C SER A 381 -4.85 0.19 -6.83
N THR A 382 -4.47 -0.85 -7.59
CA THR A 382 -5.29 -1.99 -7.99
C THR A 382 -6.19 -2.51 -6.89
N GLY A 383 -5.62 -2.90 -5.75
CA GLY A 383 -6.39 -3.48 -4.65
C GLY A 383 -7.26 -2.46 -3.92
N ALA A 384 -6.83 -1.19 -3.83
CA ALA A 384 -7.66 -0.13 -3.26
C ALA A 384 -8.88 0.17 -4.13
N VAL A 385 -8.72 0.20 -5.46
CA VAL A 385 -9.81 0.36 -6.42
C VAL A 385 -10.78 -0.82 -6.34
N GLU A 386 -10.27 -2.05 -6.34
CA GLU A 386 -11.08 -3.26 -6.22
C GLU A 386 -11.87 -3.27 -4.91
N SER A 387 -11.18 -3.03 -3.79
CA SER A 387 -11.79 -2.93 -2.46
C SER A 387 -12.87 -1.86 -2.42
N PHE A 388 -12.60 -0.67 -2.92
CA PHE A 388 -13.55 0.44 -2.97
C PHE A 388 -14.82 0.07 -3.73
N LEU A 389 -14.68 -0.44 -4.96
CA LEU A 389 -15.81 -0.83 -5.81
C LEU A 389 -16.62 -2.00 -5.23
N ASN A 390 -15.97 -2.90 -4.48
CA ASN A 390 -16.64 -3.97 -3.75
C ASN A 390 -17.16 -3.55 -2.36
N THR A 391 -16.91 -2.32 -1.93
CA THR A 391 -17.37 -1.81 -0.62
C THR A 391 -18.55 -0.88 -0.78
N VAL A 392 -18.49 0.07 -1.71
CA VAL A 392 -19.54 1.09 -1.88
C VAL A 392 -20.95 0.54 -2.16
N PRO A 393 -21.16 -0.63 -2.80
CA PRO A 393 -22.51 -1.21 -2.95
C PRO A 393 -23.15 -1.67 -1.63
N LEU A 394 -22.37 -1.80 -0.55
CA LEU A 394 -22.88 -2.12 0.79
C LEU A 394 -23.47 -0.89 1.50
N LEU A 395 -23.09 0.31 1.07
CA LEU A 395 -23.56 1.56 1.68
C LEU A 395 -25.05 1.77 1.45
N HIS A 396 -25.76 2.06 2.53
CA HIS A 396 -27.07 2.68 2.45
C HIS A 396 -26.99 3.98 1.62
N PRO A 397 -28.03 4.39 0.87
CA PRO A 397 -27.98 5.58 0.01
C PRO A 397 -27.60 6.90 0.71
N ARG A 398 -27.80 6.96 2.03
CA ARG A 398 -27.42 8.09 2.90
C ARG A 398 -26.19 7.82 3.78
N GLY A 399 -25.65 6.61 3.70
CA GLY A 399 -24.46 6.22 4.44
C GLY A 399 -23.19 6.77 3.78
N PHE A 400 -22.08 6.65 4.50
CA PHE A 400 -20.78 7.08 3.99
C PHE A 400 -19.67 6.06 4.30
N LEU A 401 -18.66 6.09 3.45
CA LEU A 401 -17.38 5.39 3.64
C LEU A 401 -16.33 6.41 4.09
N GLN A 402 -15.57 6.07 5.13
CA GLN A 402 -14.43 6.83 5.64
C GLN A 402 -13.16 5.98 5.61
N VAL A 403 -12.13 6.40 4.89
CA VAL A 403 -10.84 5.68 4.82
C VAL A 403 -9.71 6.60 5.28
N GLN A 404 -8.97 6.21 6.30
CA GLN A 404 -7.77 6.94 6.74
C GLN A 404 -6.52 6.24 6.18
N ASP A 405 -5.84 6.89 5.24
CA ASP A 405 -4.71 6.27 4.53
C ASP A 405 -3.79 7.33 3.88
N ILE A 406 -2.73 6.90 3.19
CA ILE A 406 -1.77 7.77 2.51
C ILE A 406 -2.11 7.99 1.03
N PHE A 407 -2.88 9.04 0.75
CA PHE A 407 -3.36 9.35 -0.59
C PHE A 407 -2.52 10.40 -1.33
N VAL A 408 -2.24 10.13 -2.61
CA VAL A 408 -1.89 11.12 -3.63
C VAL A 408 -3.18 11.67 -4.22
N THR A 409 -3.52 12.92 -3.90
CA THR A 409 -4.83 13.51 -4.24
C THR A 409 -4.80 14.33 -5.52
N ASP A 410 -3.59 14.69 -5.95
CA ASP A 410 -3.27 15.38 -7.20
C ASP A 410 -2.09 14.69 -7.90
N MET A 411 -2.17 14.56 -9.23
CA MET A 411 -1.15 13.87 -10.03
C MET A 411 0.22 14.57 -10.00
N ASP A 412 0.28 15.88 -9.74
CA ASP A 412 1.54 16.61 -9.55
C ASP A 412 2.31 16.14 -8.31
N GLU A 413 1.62 15.59 -7.29
CA GLU A 413 2.29 15.06 -6.08
C GLU A 413 3.19 13.86 -6.40
N TYR A 414 2.97 13.14 -7.52
CA TYR A 414 3.86 12.07 -7.99
C TYR A 414 5.23 12.58 -8.45
N ARG A 415 5.35 13.87 -8.77
CA ARG A 415 6.66 14.48 -9.06
C ARG A 415 7.48 14.70 -7.79
N GLN A 416 6.85 14.58 -6.62
CA GLN A 416 7.40 14.92 -5.32
C GLN A 416 7.62 13.67 -4.48
N GLY A 417 8.86 13.20 -4.45
CA GLY A 417 9.31 12.13 -3.57
C GLY A 417 8.94 10.71 -4.03
N PHE A 418 9.42 9.74 -3.24
CA PHE A 418 9.18 8.32 -3.45
C PHE A 418 7.81 7.90 -2.89
N ARG A 419 7.01 7.20 -3.70
CA ARG A 419 5.62 6.82 -3.38
C ARG A 419 5.39 5.30 -3.24
N GLY A 420 6.43 4.48 -3.34
CA GLY A 420 6.35 3.05 -3.07
C GLY A 420 6.84 2.15 -4.20
N PRO A 421 6.85 0.82 -3.96
CA PRO A 421 6.50 0.18 -2.68
C PRO A 421 7.52 0.44 -1.57
N GLY A 422 7.00 0.82 -0.41
CA GLY A 422 7.74 0.97 0.83
C GLY A 422 7.86 -0.35 1.58
N LYS A 423 8.96 -0.51 2.31
CA LYS A 423 9.28 -1.74 3.04
C LYS A 423 9.35 -1.45 4.54
N LEU A 424 8.31 -1.83 5.26
CA LEU A 424 8.25 -1.81 6.71
C LEU A 424 8.84 -3.11 7.29
N ASP A 425 8.79 -3.25 8.61
CA ASP A 425 9.22 -4.50 9.25
C ASP A 425 8.16 -5.57 9.04
N GLY A 426 8.39 -6.43 8.05
CA GLY A 426 7.51 -7.54 7.67
C GLY A 426 6.37 -7.20 6.70
N SER A 427 5.99 -5.93 6.55
CA SER A 427 4.87 -5.51 5.68
C SER A 427 5.25 -4.54 4.57
N VAL A 428 4.43 -4.54 3.52
CA VAL A 428 4.49 -3.58 2.40
C VAL A 428 3.60 -2.38 2.72
N VAL A 429 4.04 -1.19 2.29
CA VAL A 429 3.21 0.02 2.33
C VAL A 429 3.29 0.76 1.00
N ASN A 430 2.17 1.19 0.46
CA ASN A 430 2.07 1.89 -0.81
C ASN A 430 1.19 3.12 -0.73
N TRP A 431 1.52 4.14 -1.52
CA TRP A 431 0.63 5.29 -1.66
C TRP A 431 -0.55 4.96 -2.57
N ILE A 432 -1.71 5.54 -2.25
CA ILE A 432 -2.93 5.34 -3.02
C ILE A 432 -3.14 6.51 -3.96
N ASN A 433 -3.44 6.24 -5.23
CA ASN A 433 -3.83 7.22 -6.21
C ASN A 433 -5.28 7.69 -5.94
N GLY A 434 -5.42 8.69 -5.08
CA GLY A 434 -6.69 9.30 -4.74
C GLY A 434 -7.32 10.05 -5.93
N ALA A 435 -6.51 10.59 -6.84
CA ALA A 435 -7.02 11.19 -8.07
C ALA A 435 -7.75 10.15 -8.94
N LEU A 436 -7.15 8.97 -9.13
CA LEU A 436 -7.78 7.86 -9.85
C LEU A 436 -9.01 7.32 -9.12
N LEU A 437 -8.96 7.17 -7.79
CA LEU A 437 -10.13 6.75 -7.00
C LEU A 437 -11.31 7.71 -7.15
N ARG A 438 -11.06 9.01 -7.31
CA ARG A 438 -12.11 9.99 -7.58
C ARG A 438 -12.79 9.74 -8.93
N GLU A 439 -12.02 9.43 -9.97
CA GLU A 439 -12.57 9.11 -11.29
C GLU A 439 -13.37 7.80 -11.28
N VAL A 440 -12.87 6.78 -10.59
CA VAL A 440 -13.56 5.51 -10.40
C VAL A 440 -14.87 5.70 -9.62
N GLY A 441 -14.82 6.43 -8.50
CA GLY A 441 -16.00 6.75 -7.71
C GLY A 441 -17.05 7.52 -8.51
N ALA A 442 -16.62 8.55 -9.25
CA ALA A 442 -17.49 9.37 -10.07
C ALA A 442 -18.29 8.54 -11.09
N ARG A 443 -17.63 7.60 -11.77
CA ARG A 443 -18.26 6.68 -12.73
C ARG A 443 -19.12 5.61 -12.07
N ALA A 444 -18.79 5.22 -10.84
CA ALA A 444 -19.62 4.34 -10.02
C ALA A 444 -20.84 5.04 -9.39
N GLY A 445 -21.01 6.35 -9.58
CA GLY A 445 -22.13 7.13 -9.01
C GLY A 445 -21.89 7.62 -7.58
N TYR A 446 -20.63 7.85 -7.20
CA TYR A 446 -20.23 8.31 -5.87
C TYR A 446 -19.33 9.54 -5.97
N ASP A 447 -19.46 10.44 -5.00
CA ASP A 447 -18.51 11.53 -4.80
C ASP A 447 -17.42 11.11 -3.84
N VAL A 448 -16.16 11.43 -4.19
CA VAL A 448 -14.98 11.08 -3.41
C VAL A 448 -14.21 12.34 -3.05
N HIS A 449 -14.14 12.62 -1.76
CA HIS A 449 -13.48 13.78 -1.18
C HIS A 449 -12.30 13.34 -0.32
N PHE A 450 -11.30 14.21 -0.20
CA PHE A 450 -10.14 13.98 0.65
C PHE A 450 -9.93 15.17 1.56
N ALA A 451 -9.73 14.91 2.85
CA ALA A 451 -9.33 15.90 3.83
C ALA A 451 -7.99 15.48 4.46
N PRO A 452 -7.05 16.40 4.71
CA PRO A 452 -5.83 16.05 5.44
C PRO A 452 -6.13 15.67 6.90
N PHE A 453 -5.32 14.79 7.48
CA PHE A 453 -5.44 14.40 8.88
C PHE A 453 -4.83 15.47 9.81
N HIS A 454 -5.64 16.44 10.23
CA HIS A 454 -5.18 17.62 10.96
C HIS A 454 -4.82 17.38 12.44
N TYR A 455 -5.18 16.23 13.00
CA TYR A 455 -4.99 15.94 14.43
C TYR A 455 -3.52 15.67 14.80
N ARG A 456 -2.66 15.44 13.82
CA ARG A 456 -1.22 15.27 14.02
C ARG A 456 -0.44 16.16 13.05
N PRO A 457 0.44 17.06 13.55
CA PRO A 457 1.36 17.81 12.72
C PRO A 457 2.16 16.90 11.78
N ASP A 458 2.37 17.36 10.55
CA ASP A 458 3.15 16.68 9.51
C ASP A 458 2.65 15.28 9.12
N SER A 459 1.42 14.91 9.49
CA SER A 459 0.85 13.64 9.05
C SER A 459 0.66 13.63 7.54
N ARG A 460 1.12 12.54 6.92
CA ARG A 460 0.87 12.26 5.51
C ARG A 460 -0.48 11.58 5.28
N THR A 461 -1.15 11.16 6.35
CA THR A 461 -2.47 10.56 6.31
C THR A 461 -3.49 11.58 5.84
N LYS A 462 -4.38 11.15 4.94
CA LYS A 462 -5.57 11.87 4.51
C LYS A 462 -6.77 10.97 4.78
N ILE A 463 -7.93 11.59 4.95
CA ILE A 463 -9.21 10.93 5.15
C ILE A 463 -9.98 11.04 3.84
N LEU A 464 -10.24 9.91 3.20
CA LEU A 464 -11.19 9.80 2.10
C LEU A 464 -12.60 9.70 2.68
N TYR A 465 -13.52 10.48 2.12
CA TYR A 465 -14.96 10.41 2.37
C TYR A 465 -15.68 10.11 1.07
N THR A 466 -16.60 9.15 1.10
CA THR A 466 -17.42 8.81 -0.06
C THR A 466 -18.90 8.71 0.29
N THR A 467 -19.73 9.33 -0.54
CA THR A 467 -21.19 9.28 -0.51
C THR A 467 -21.75 9.01 -1.90
N GLN A 468 -22.95 8.44 -1.98
CA GLN A 468 -23.65 8.29 -3.27
C GLN A 468 -23.97 9.69 -3.84
N ARG A 469 -23.82 9.87 -5.15
CA ARG A 469 -24.24 11.09 -5.86
C ARG A 469 -25.77 11.21 -5.81
N ASP A 470 -26.23 12.43 -5.58
CA ASP A 470 -27.66 12.79 -5.61
C ASP A 470 -28.25 12.66 -7.03
#